data_AF-A0A5Q0LN46-F1
#
_entry.id   AF-A0A5Q0LN46-F1
#
_cell.length_a   1.000
_cell.length_b   1.000
_cell.length_c   1.000
_cell.angle_alpha   90.00
_cell.angle_beta   90.00
_cell.angle_gamma   90.00
#
_symmetry.space_group_name_H-M   'P 1'
#
loop_
_entity.id
_entity.type
_entity.pdbx_description
1 polymer ?
#
loop_
_entity_poly.entity_id
_entity_poly.type
_entity_poly.pdbx_seq_one_letter_code
_entity_poly.pdbx_strand_id
1 'polypeptide(L)'
;MHALLREAHGAGELAEGVSPEAAAVAVVAATLGLAGLASRHRFHLSPHLVEQFWSLLLPGLAAPPPRRAARPGIPAAETGPAPR
;
A
#
# COMPACT_ATOMS: atom_id res chain seq x y z
N MET A 1 5.87 10.83 -12.43
CA MET A 1 5.65 9.42 -12.04
C MET A 1 6.94 8.74 -11.58
N HIS A 2 7.95 8.54 -12.44
CA HIS A 2 9.21 7.87 -12.04
C HIS A 2 9.90 8.50 -10.82
N ALA A 3 9.93 9.83 -10.71
CA ALA A 3 10.52 10.52 -9.56
C ALA A 3 9.79 10.19 -8.23
N LEU A 4 8.46 10.23 -8.23
CA LEU A 4 7.62 9.90 -7.06
C LEU A 4 7.78 8.44 -6.63
N LEU A 5 7.91 7.50 -7.58
CA LEU A 5 8.10 6.09 -7.23
C LEU A 5 9.52 5.80 -6.75
N ARG A 6 10.52 6.54 -7.22
CA ARG A 6 11.86 6.49 -6.64
C ARG A 6 11.89 7.04 -5.22
N GLU A 7 11.14 8.10 -4.95
CA GLU A 7 10.98 8.63 -3.60
C GLU A 7 10.26 7.63 -2.68
N ALA A 8 9.15 7.04 -3.11
CA ALA A 8 8.43 5.98 -2.40
C ALA A 8 9.32 4.76 -2.14
N HIS A 9 10.15 4.35 -3.10
CA HIS A 9 11.11 3.28 -2.93
C HIS A 9 12.18 3.63 -1.88
N GLY A 10 12.74 4.84 -1.95
CA GLY A 10 13.69 5.34 -0.95
C GLY A 10 13.09 5.45 0.45
N ALA A 11 11.78 5.70 0.55
CA ALA A 11 11.02 5.73 1.80
C ALA A 11 10.57 4.34 2.27
N GLY A 12 10.82 3.26 1.51
CA GLY A 12 10.38 1.91 1.84
C GLY A 12 8.87 1.69 1.69
N GLU A 13 8.19 2.55 0.95
CA GLU A 13 6.74 2.48 0.70
C GLU A 13 6.38 1.54 -0.47
N LEU A 14 7.36 1.18 -1.32
CA LEU A 14 7.18 0.14 -2.32
C LEU A 14 7.38 -1.25 -1.72
N ALA A 15 6.58 -2.21 -2.18
CA ALA A 15 6.73 -3.61 -1.80
C ALA A 15 8.15 -4.13 -2.11
N GLU A 16 8.60 -5.08 -1.30
CA GLU A 16 9.92 -5.69 -1.46
C GLU A 16 10.06 -6.33 -2.86
N GLY A 17 11.16 -6.03 -3.54
CA GLY A 17 11.42 -6.52 -4.90
C GLY A 17 10.72 -5.75 -6.02
N VAL A 18 9.89 -4.73 -5.72
CA VAL A 18 9.28 -3.88 -6.73
C VAL A 18 10.25 -2.79 -7.19
N SER A 19 10.66 -2.86 -8.46
CA SER A 19 11.42 -1.78 -9.11
C SER A 19 10.54 -0.53 -9.29
N PRO A 20 11.07 0.68 -9.01
CA PRO A 20 10.37 1.95 -9.26
C PRO A 20 9.93 2.11 -10.71
N GLU A 21 10.76 1.68 -11.67
CA GLU A 21 10.48 1.74 -13.09
C GLU A 21 9.35 0.77 -13.48
N ALA A 22 9.40 -0.46 -12.98
CA ALA A 22 8.34 -1.44 -13.21
C ALA A 22 7.01 -0.99 -12.59
N ALA A 23 7.03 -0.43 -11.38
CA ALA A 23 5.86 0.16 -10.74
C ALA A 23 5.28 1.32 -11.57
N ALA A 24 6.14 2.16 -12.15
CA ALA A 24 5.70 3.28 -12.96
C ALA A 24 5.00 2.83 -14.23
N VAL A 25 5.58 1.83 -14.91
CA VAL A 25 4.97 1.20 -16.08
C VAL A 25 3.61 0.60 -15.72
N ALA A 26 3.52 -0.12 -14.60
CA ALA A 26 2.27 -0.71 -14.13
C ALA A 26 1.18 0.35 -13.85
N VAL A 27 1.52 1.44 -13.14
CA VAL A 27 0.59 2.54 -12.83
C VAL A 27 0.08 3.21 -14.11
N VAL A 28 0.97 3.49 -15.06
CA VAL A 28 0.60 4.10 -16.35
C VAL A 28 -0.29 3.15 -17.16
N ALA A 29 0.09 1.87 -17.27
CA ALA A 29 -0.68 0.87 -18.00
C ALA A 29 -2.08 0.67 -17.40
N ALA A 30 -2.18 0.60 -16.08
CA ALA A 30 -3.45 0.51 -15.34
C ALA A 30 -4.35 1.72 -15.62
N THR A 31 -3.80 2.93 -15.55
CA THR A 31 -4.56 4.17 -15.74
C THR A 31 -5.03 4.33 -17.19
N LEU A 32 -4.15 4.09 -18.16
CA LEU A 32 -4.49 4.15 -19.58
C LEU A 32 -5.46 3.03 -19.98
N GLY A 33 -5.30 1.84 -19.41
CA GLY A 33 -6.22 0.72 -19.61
C GLY A 33 -7.62 1.04 -19.10
N LEU A 34 -7.74 1.61 -17.90
CA LEU A 34 -9.00 2.04 -17.32
C LEU A 34 -9.69 3.13 -18.16
N ALA A 35 -8.94 4.14 -18.60
CA ALA A 35 -9.45 5.19 -19.48
C ALA A 35 -9.88 4.64 -20.86
N GLY A 36 -9.12 3.69 -21.40
CA GLY A 36 -9.45 2.99 -22.65
C GLY A 36 -10.73 2.16 -22.54
N LEU A 37 -10.92 1.44 -21.43
CA LEU A 37 -12.14 0.69 -21.13
C LEU A 37 -13.35 1.62 -21.02
N ALA A 38 -13.24 2.70 -20.26
CA ALA A 38 -14.30 3.71 -20.12
C ALA A 38 -14.72 4.28 -21.49
N SER A 39 -13.74 4.59 -22.34
CA SER A 39 -13.98 5.12 -23.68
C SER A 39 -14.66 4.10 -24.61
N ARG A 40 -14.19 2.84 -24.61
CA ARG A 40 -14.72 1.78 -25.48
C ARG A 40 -16.14 1.36 -25.11
N HIS A 41 -16.42 1.25 -23.81
CA HIS A 41 -17.72 0.79 -23.32
C HIS A 41 -18.67 1.94 -22.96
N ARG A 42 -18.26 3.20 -23.20
CA ARG A 42 -19.02 4.42 -22.93
C ARG A 42 -19.64 4.46 -21.53
N PHE A 43 -18.93 3.94 -20.52
CA PHE A 43 -19.36 4.06 -19.14
C PHE A 43 -18.63 5.21 -18.45
N HIS A 44 -19.29 5.81 -17.46
CA HIS A 44 -18.69 6.85 -16.65
C HIS A 44 -17.82 6.24 -15.55
N LEU A 45 -16.59 6.73 -15.43
CA LEU A 45 -15.73 6.45 -14.29
C LEU A 45 -16.23 7.25 -13.09
N SER A 46 -16.99 6.60 -12.21
CA SER A 46 -17.34 7.19 -10.92
C SER A 46 -16.10 7.20 -10.01
N PRO A 47 -15.98 8.17 -9.08
CA PRO A 47 -14.90 8.17 -8.08
C PRO A 47 -14.81 6.84 -7.32
N HIS A 48 -15.97 6.25 -6.99
CA HIS A 48 -16.04 4.97 -6.31
C HIS A 48 -15.43 3.81 -7.10
N LEU A 49 -15.65 3.75 -8.42
CA LEU A 49 -15.05 2.71 -9.27
C LEU A 49 -13.53 2.87 -9.32
N VAL A 50 -13.04 4.11 -9.44
CA VAL A 50 -11.61 4.41 -9.41
C VAL A 50 -10.98 3.98 -8.08
N GLU A 51 -11.63 4.26 -6.95
CA GLU A 51 -11.20 3.80 -5.63
C GLU A 51 -11.14 2.27 -5.54
N GLN A 52 -12.20 1.58 -5.96
CA GLN A 52 -12.23 0.11 -5.97
C GLN A 52 -11.11 -0.48 -6.82
N PHE A 53 -10.88 0.08 -8.00
CA PHE A 53 -9.80 -0.34 -8.89
C PHE A 53 -8.42 -0.25 -8.21
N TRP A 54 -8.13 0.90 -7.58
CA TRP A 54 -6.86 1.08 -6.88
C TRP A 54 -6.74 0.25 -5.61
N SER A 55 -7.85 -0.02 -4.90
CA SER A 55 -7.82 -0.93 -3.74
C SER A 55 -7.39 -2.36 -4.09
N LEU A 56 -7.61 -2.78 -5.34
CA LEU A 56 -7.18 -4.09 -5.83
C LEU A 56 -5.72 -4.09 -6.30
N LEU A 57 -5.23 -2.98 -6.86
CA LEU A 57 -3.87 -2.88 -7.39
C LEU A 57 -2.81 -2.48 -6.36
N LEU A 58 -3.14 -1.57 -5.44
CA LEU A 58 -2.20 -1.01 -4.47
C LEU A 58 -1.54 -2.07 -3.57
N PRO A 59 -2.24 -3.12 -3.08
CA PRO A 59 -1.60 -4.14 -2.24
C PRO A 59 -0.42 -4.87 -2.89
N GLY A 60 -0.36 -4.93 -4.23
CA GLY A 60 0.76 -5.53 -4.96
C GLY A 60 1.94 -4.57 -5.20
N LEU A 61 1.74 -3.27 -4.98
CA LEU A 61 2.76 -2.24 -5.21
C LEU A 61 3.29 -1.63 -3.91
N ALA A 62 2.44 -1.54 -2.89
CA ALA A 62 2.76 -0.91 -1.61
C ALA A 62 3.40 -1.92 -0.64
N ALA A 63 4.37 -1.45 0.14
CA ALA A 63 4.87 -2.20 1.27
C ALA A 63 3.73 -2.51 2.25
N PRO A 64 3.70 -3.71 2.86
CA PRO A 64 2.71 -4.02 3.88
C PRO A 64 2.81 -2.98 5.00
N PRO A 65 1.67 -2.52 5.56
CA PRO A 65 1.69 -1.54 6.62
C PRO A 65 2.54 -2.07 7.78
N PRO A 66 3.36 -1.22 8.42
CA PRO A 66 4.20 -1.66 9.52
C PRO A 66 3.31 -2.34 10.55
N ARG A 67 3.62 -3.61 10.89
CA ARG A 67 2.94 -4.31 11.97
C ARG A 67 3.07 -3.41 13.19
N ARG A 68 1.95 -2.85 13.63
CA ARG A 68 1.89 -2.05 14.85
C ARG A 68 2.45 -2.94 15.95
N ALA A 69 3.65 -2.63 16.45
CA ALA A 69 4.26 -3.42 17.50
C ALA A 69 3.25 -3.49 18.64
N ALA A 70 2.84 -4.71 19.00
CA ALA A 70 2.01 -4.94 20.17
C ALA A 70 2.77 -4.30 21.32
N ARG A 71 2.19 -3.24 21.90
CA ARG A 71 2.77 -2.55 23.05
C ARG A 71 3.05 -3.64 24.08
N PRO A 72 4.31 -3.89 24.48
CA PRO A 72 4.58 -4.85 25.54
C PRO A 72 3.74 -4.39 26.73
N GLY A 73 2.78 -5.23 27.15
CA GLY A 73 2.09 -5.01 28.40
C GLY A 73 3.18 -4.82 29.44
N ILE A 74 3.15 -3.71 30.17
CA ILE A 74 4.03 -3.50 31.31
C ILE A 74 3.88 -4.78 32.14
N PRO A 75 4.95 -5.58 32.36
CA PRO A 75 4.83 -6.72 33.24
C PRO A 75 4.36 -6.14 34.56
N ALA A 76 3.14 -6.52 34.96
CA ALA A 76 2.61 -6.18 36.27
C ALA A 76 3.69 -6.62 37.25
N ALA A 77 4.34 -5.63 37.85
CA ALA A 77 5.50 -5.83 38.69
C ALA A 77 5.19 -6.98 39.64
N GLU A 78 5.99 -8.03 39.53
CA GLU A 78 6.11 -9.07 40.54
C GLU A 78 6.31 -8.36 41.88
N THR A 79 5.21 -8.13 42.59
CA THR A 79 5.25 -7.64 43.96
C THR A 79 4.92 -8.85 44.81
N GLY A 80 5.90 -9.75 44.89
CA GLY A 80 5.99 -10.63 46.04
C GLY A 80 6.24 -9.78 47.29
N PRO A 81 5.63 -10.16 48.42
CA PRO A 81 6.45 -10.34 49.59
C PRO A 81 6.21 -11.72 50.21
N ALA A 82 7.31 -12.42 50.50
CA ALA A 82 7.40 -13.46 51.53
C ALA A 82 7.47 -12.80 52.93
N PRO A 83 7.56 -13.54 54.06
CA PRO A 83 6.80 -14.69 54.55
C PRO A 83 6.10 -14.36 55.91
N ARG A 84 5.25 -15.26 56.44
CA ARG A 84 4.98 -15.39 57.90
C ARG A 84 4.75 -16.85 58.25
#